data_AF-A0A8S0UQI9-F1
#
_entry.id   AF-A0A8S0UQI9-F1
#
_cell.length_a   1.000
_cell.length_b   1.000
_cell.length_c   1.000
_cell.angle_alpha   90.00
_cell.angle_beta   90.00
_cell.angle_gamma   90.00
#
_symmetry.space_group_name_H-M   'P 1'
#
loop_
_entity.id
_entity.type
_entity.pdbx_description
1 polymer ?
#
loop_
_entity_poly.entity_id
_entity_poly.type
_entity_poly.pdbx_seq_one_letter_code
_entity_poly.pdbx_strand_id
1 'polypeptide(L)'
;MSFAYLVLERYPCLGVIGLVPCAFGGTNITRWKRGSELYNRLLTRAYAALQDGGKIRAVLWYQGESDSADETRAKMYKMRLIEFFLDIRRDLASPALPIVQVALASDVGSYFEVVREAQLGTELPNVVCVDAMGLEVKENDTLHLATSAQVQLGKMLANAFLRIGI
;
A
#
# COMPACT_ATOMS: atom_id res chain seq x y z
N MET A 1 -10.37 6.86 -11.13
CA MET A 1 -9.66 6.38 -9.92
C MET A 1 -10.39 6.88 -8.68
N SER A 2 -11.06 6.01 -7.92
CA SER A 2 -11.96 6.40 -6.81
C SER A 2 -11.25 7.12 -5.65
N PHE A 3 -10.00 6.74 -5.34
CA PHE A 3 -9.18 7.42 -4.34
C PHE A 3 -8.98 8.91 -4.65
N ALA A 4 -8.36 9.21 -5.79
CA ALA A 4 -8.01 10.59 -6.16
C ALA A 4 -9.26 11.46 -6.34
N TYR A 5 -10.33 10.89 -6.91
CA TYR A 5 -11.62 11.58 -7.04
C TYR A 5 -12.18 11.99 -5.67
N LEU A 6 -12.28 11.05 -4.72
CA LEU A 6 -12.84 11.36 -3.41
C LEU A 6 -11.96 12.33 -2.59
N VAL A 7 -10.63 12.25 -2.74
CA VAL A 7 -9.72 13.22 -2.12
C VAL A 7 -9.97 14.63 -2.65
N LEU A 8 -10.06 14.81 -3.97
CA LEU A 8 -10.33 16.12 -4.58
C LEU A 8 -11.73 16.64 -4.28
N GLU A 9 -12.73 15.75 -4.27
CA GLU A 9 -14.10 16.10 -3.91
C GLU A 9 -14.19 16.68 -2.49
N ARG A 10 -13.44 16.10 -1.53
CA ARG A 10 -13.47 16.54 -0.13
C ARG A 10 -12.49 17.66 0.19
N TYR A 11 -11.35 17.70 -0.49
CA TYR A 11 -10.28 18.67 -0.27
C TYR A 11 -9.81 19.26 -1.61
N PRO A 12 -10.64 20.08 -2.28
CA PRO A 12 -10.31 20.66 -3.58
C PRO A 12 -9.09 21.60 -3.51
N CYS A 13 -8.80 22.16 -2.32
CA CYS A 13 -7.61 22.98 -2.08
C CYS A 13 -6.29 22.21 -2.17
N LEU A 14 -6.31 20.88 -2.23
CA LEU A 14 -5.11 20.07 -2.43
C LEU A 14 -4.49 20.28 -3.83
N GLY A 15 -5.26 20.85 -4.76
CA GLY A 15 -4.80 21.19 -6.11
C GLY A 15 -4.79 19.97 -7.03
N VAL A 16 -3.77 19.85 -7.87
CA VAL A 16 -3.64 18.74 -8.82
C VAL A 16 -3.07 17.51 -8.12
N ILE A 17 -3.76 16.36 -8.23
CA ILE A 17 -3.26 15.07 -7.73
C ILE A 17 -2.57 14.30 -8.85
N GLY A 18 -1.29 13.98 -8.64
CA GLY A 18 -0.54 13.01 -9.44
C GLY A 18 -0.56 11.62 -8.81
N LEU A 19 -0.72 10.57 -9.63
CA LEU A 19 -0.60 9.18 -9.20
C LEU A 19 0.67 8.55 -9.81
N VAL A 20 1.49 7.91 -8.97
CA VAL A 20 2.75 7.27 -9.38
C VAL A 20 2.60 5.76 -9.22
N PRO A 21 2.07 5.02 -10.22
CA PRO A 21 1.86 3.58 -10.08
C PRO A 21 3.20 2.85 -10.11
N CYS A 22 3.49 2.03 -9.10
CA CYS A 22 4.73 1.27 -8.99
C CYS A 22 4.52 -0.24 -8.81
N ALA A 23 3.28 -0.67 -8.53
CA ALA A 23 2.90 -2.05 -8.23
C ALA A 23 3.36 -3.06 -9.29
N PHE A 24 3.60 -4.30 -8.87
CA PHE A 24 3.96 -5.40 -9.74
C PHE A 24 3.37 -6.71 -9.21
N GLY A 25 2.61 -7.42 -10.06
CA GLY A 25 1.87 -8.61 -9.67
C GLY A 25 2.76 -9.79 -9.29
N GLY A 26 2.27 -10.65 -8.39
CA GLY A 26 2.94 -11.89 -7.99
C GLY A 26 4.25 -11.70 -7.21
N THR A 27 4.42 -10.56 -6.53
CA THR A 27 5.65 -10.25 -5.80
C THR A 27 5.45 -10.40 -4.30
N ASN A 28 6.42 -11.04 -3.65
CA ASN A 28 6.53 -11.09 -2.20
C ASN A 28 7.34 -9.89 -1.68
N ILE A 29 7.29 -9.63 -0.37
CA ILE A 29 7.91 -8.44 0.24
C ILE A 29 9.44 -8.40 0.07
N THR A 30 10.12 -9.55 -0.12
CA THR A 30 11.59 -9.55 -0.32
C THR A 30 11.99 -8.95 -1.67
N ARG A 31 11.10 -8.98 -2.67
CA ARG A 31 11.28 -8.27 -3.95
C ARG A 31 11.23 -6.75 -3.81
N TRP A 32 10.81 -6.24 -2.65
CA TRP A 32 10.70 -4.81 -2.32
C TRP A 32 11.74 -4.35 -1.29
N LYS A 33 12.69 -5.22 -0.92
CA LYS A 33 13.81 -4.85 -0.05
C LYS A 33 14.63 -3.71 -0.67
N ARG A 34 15.14 -2.79 0.14
CA ARG A 34 16.04 -1.72 -0.31
C ARG A 34 17.20 -2.28 -1.15
N GLY A 35 17.44 -1.68 -2.31
CA GLY A 35 18.44 -2.11 -3.28
C GLY A 35 17.95 -3.16 -4.29
N SER A 36 16.77 -3.76 -4.09
CA SER A 36 16.16 -4.65 -5.09
C SER A 36 15.66 -3.87 -6.32
N GLU A 37 15.47 -4.58 -7.43
CA GLU A 37 15.00 -4.01 -8.70
C GLU A 37 13.68 -3.23 -8.55
N LEU A 38 12.66 -3.80 -7.89
CA LEU A 38 11.35 -3.15 -7.77
C LEU A 38 11.39 -1.95 -6.83
N TYR A 39 12.17 -2.05 -5.75
CA TYR A 39 12.40 -0.93 -4.84
C TYR A 39 13.08 0.24 -5.57
N ASN A 40 14.15 -0.03 -6.31
CA ASN A 40 14.85 1.00 -7.08
C ASN A 40 13.94 1.60 -8.16
N ARG A 41 13.11 0.78 -8.82
CA ARG A 41 12.11 1.26 -9.79
C ARG A 41 11.07 2.17 -9.12
N LEU A 42 10.62 1.84 -7.91
CA LEU A 42 9.72 2.70 -7.12
C LEU A 42 10.39 4.06 -6.84
N LEU A 43 11.63 4.07 -6.36
CA LEU A 43 12.35 5.32 -6.07
C LEU A 43 12.59 6.16 -7.32
N THR A 44 13.03 5.56 -8.44
CA THR A 44 13.22 6.28 -9.71
C THR A 44 11.94 6.99 -10.13
N ARG A 45 10.78 6.33 -10.01
CA ARG A 45 9.49 6.92 -10.36
C ARG A 45 9.06 8.01 -9.37
N ALA A 46 9.32 7.83 -8.08
CA ALA A 46 9.06 8.83 -7.06
C ALA A 46 9.91 10.09 -7.28
N TYR A 47 11.21 9.96 -7.56
CA TYR A 47 12.08 11.10 -7.85
C TYR A 47 11.73 11.81 -9.15
N ALA A 48 11.28 11.08 -10.18
CA ALA A 48 10.77 11.69 -11.40
C ALA A 48 9.53 12.56 -11.12
N ALA A 49 8.61 12.09 -10.28
CA ALA A 49 7.42 12.85 -9.89
C ALA A 49 7.72 14.11 -9.04
N LEU A 50 8.94 14.23 -8.49
CA LEU A 50 9.39 15.39 -7.72
C LEU A 50 10.05 16.49 -8.57
N GLN A 51 10.45 16.20 -9.83
CA GLN A 51 11.24 17.15 -10.65
C GLN A 51 10.51 18.47 -10.92
N ASP A 52 9.19 18.43 -11.10
CA ASP A 52 8.37 19.60 -11.45
C ASP A 52 7.74 20.29 -10.22
N GLY A 53 8.38 20.19 -9.05
CA GLY A 53 7.90 20.82 -7.80
C GLY A 53 6.74 20.07 -7.12
N GLY A 54 6.43 18.85 -7.57
CA GLY A 54 5.50 17.95 -6.90
C GLY A 54 5.94 17.59 -5.48
N LYS A 55 4.99 17.10 -4.67
CA LYS A 55 5.28 16.59 -3.32
C LYS A 55 4.67 15.21 -3.15
N ILE A 56 5.44 14.25 -2.66
CA ILE A 56 4.90 12.95 -2.28
C ILE A 56 4.10 13.13 -0.97
N ARG A 57 2.77 13.00 -1.06
CA ARG A 57 1.86 13.20 0.07
C ARG A 57 1.58 11.93 0.87
N ALA A 58 1.64 10.77 0.23
CA ALA A 58 1.48 9.48 0.88
C ALA A 58 1.98 8.34 0.00
N VAL A 59 2.17 7.17 0.60
CA VAL A 59 2.28 5.88 -0.09
C VAL A 59 1.00 5.09 0.17
N LEU A 60 0.38 4.58 -0.90
CA LEU A 60 -0.68 3.58 -0.79
C LEU A 60 -0.07 2.21 -1.05
N TRP A 61 -0.18 1.30 -0.08
CA TRP A 61 0.46 -0.01 -0.12
C TRP A 61 -0.56 -1.14 0.02
N TYR A 62 -0.70 -1.97 -1.01
CA TYR A 62 -1.53 -3.18 -0.94
C TYR A 62 -0.75 -4.34 -1.57
N GLN A 63 -0.26 -5.22 -0.70
CA GLN A 63 0.53 -6.39 -1.04
C GLN A 63 0.51 -7.34 0.16
N GLY A 64 0.70 -8.63 -0.07
CA GLY A 64 0.99 -9.64 0.97
C GLY A 64 0.57 -11.04 0.56
N GLU A 65 -0.24 -11.16 -0.48
CA GLU A 65 -0.84 -12.40 -0.97
C GLU A 65 0.26 -13.43 -1.31
N SER A 66 1.33 -12.99 -1.98
CA SER A 66 2.45 -13.86 -2.30
C SER A 66 3.23 -14.33 -1.07
N ASP A 67 3.26 -13.58 0.02
CA ASP A 67 3.94 -13.96 1.27
C ASP A 67 3.11 -14.96 2.09
N SER A 68 1.78 -14.93 1.96
CA SER A 68 0.87 -15.85 2.65
C SER A 68 0.97 -17.32 2.20
N ALA A 69 1.63 -17.58 1.07
CA ALA A 69 1.77 -18.92 0.50
C ALA A 69 2.89 -19.76 1.16
N ASP A 70 3.70 -19.18 2.06
CA ASP A 70 4.81 -19.86 2.72
C ASP A 70 4.96 -19.40 4.18
N GLU A 71 5.14 -20.34 5.10
CA GLU A 71 5.20 -20.06 6.54
C GLU A 71 6.32 -19.09 6.91
N THR A 72 7.50 -19.31 6.34
CA THR A 72 8.70 -18.54 6.67
C THR A 72 8.52 -17.11 6.18
N ARG A 73 7.98 -16.92 4.97
CA ARG A 73 7.66 -15.59 4.44
C ARG A 73 6.59 -14.90 5.27
N ALA A 74 5.49 -15.58 5.61
CA ALA A 74 4.43 -15.01 6.42
C ALA A 74 4.92 -14.58 7.82
N LYS A 75 5.67 -15.44 8.53
CA LYS A 75 6.25 -15.12 9.85
C LYS A 75 7.22 -13.93 9.81
N MET A 76 7.95 -13.78 8.70
CA MET A 76 8.89 -12.67 8.52
C MET A 76 8.24 -11.40 7.95
N TYR A 77 6.94 -11.44 7.61
CA TYR A 77 6.28 -10.37 6.87
C TYR A 77 6.28 -9.05 7.64
N LYS A 78 5.88 -9.05 8.91
CA LYS A 78 5.80 -7.85 9.76
C LYS A 78 7.12 -7.08 9.79
N MET A 79 8.21 -7.80 10.07
CA MET A 79 9.56 -7.22 10.15
C MET A 79 9.96 -6.59 8.80
N ARG A 80 9.80 -7.32 7.69
CA ARG A 80 10.19 -6.86 6.36
C ARG A 80 9.33 -5.70 5.86
N LEU A 81 8.05 -5.69 6.21
CA LEU A 81 7.12 -4.60 5.91
C LEU A 81 7.53 -3.31 6.63
N ILE A 82 7.84 -3.40 7.92
CA ILE A 82 8.34 -2.27 8.72
C ILE A 82 9.67 -1.75 8.15
N GLU A 83 10.61 -2.64 7.84
CA GLU A 83 11.87 -2.29 7.17
C GLU A 83 11.63 -1.53 5.87
N PHE A 84 10.75 -2.04 5.00
CA PHE A 84 10.38 -1.42 3.74
C PHE A 84 9.83 0.01 3.92
N PHE A 85 8.93 0.22 4.87
CA PHE A 85 8.38 1.55 5.16
C PHE A 85 9.43 2.53 5.69
N LEU A 86 10.32 2.06 6.58
CA LEU A 86 11.41 2.88 7.10
C LEU A 86 12.43 3.23 6.01
N ASP A 87 12.73 2.29 5.12
CA ASP A 87 13.63 2.49 3.99
C ASP A 87 13.06 3.50 2.99
N ILE A 88 11.77 3.39 2.62
CA ILE A 88 11.11 4.40 1.75
C ILE A 88 11.18 5.79 2.39
N ARG A 89 10.86 5.91 3.69
CA ARG A 89 10.92 7.19 4.41
C ARG A 89 12.31 7.80 4.39
N ARG A 90 13.34 6.96 4.59
CA ARG A 90 14.74 7.37 4.55
C ARG A 90 15.14 7.86 3.17
N ASP A 91 14.91 7.06 2.13
CA ASP A 91 15.37 7.37 0.78
C ASP A 91 14.56 8.52 0.13
N LEU A 92 13.30 8.72 0.53
CA LEU A 92 12.51 9.91 0.15
C LEU A 92 12.74 11.12 1.06
N ALA A 93 13.67 11.05 2.02
CA ALA A 93 13.96 12.10 3.00
C ALA A 93 12.70 12.66 3.70
N SER A 94 11.74 11.78 3.99
CA SER A 94 10.44 12.12 4.57
C SER A 94 10.15 11.19 5.75
N PRO A 95 10.72 11.47 6.94
CA PRO A 95 10.61 10.58 8.11
C PRO A 95 9.18 10.43 8.64
N ALA A 96 8.31 11.40 8.34
CA ALA A 96 6.91 11.42 8.72
C ALA A 96 5.96 11.07 7.55
N LEU A 97 6.48 10.54 6.42
CA LEU A 97 5.68 10.25 5.23
C LEU A 97 4.46 9.38 5.60
N PRO A 98 3.22 9.85 5.32
CA PRO A 98 2.03 9.05 5.53
C PRO A 98 2.03 7.78 4.67
N ILE A 99 1.71 6.66 5.28
CA ILE A 99 1.53 5.38 4.59
C ILE A 99 0.15 4.84 4.93
N VAL A 100 -0.65 4.58 3.89
CA VAL A 100 -1.93 3.89 4.02
C VAL A 100 -1.73 2.50 3.43
N GLN A 101 -1.62 1.50 4.30
CA GLN A 101 -1.54 0.11 3.90
C GLN A 101 -2.91 -0.58 3.92
N VAL A 102 -3.00 -1.76 3.31
CA VAL A 102 -4.23 -2.54 3.23
C VAL A 102 -4.01 -3.94 3.80
N ALA A 103 -4.84 -4.35 4.76
CA ALA A 103 -4.92 -5.73 5.19
C ALA A 103 -5.69 -6.57 4.17
N LEU A 104 -5.15 -7.74 3.81
CA LEU A 104 -5.60 -8.54 2.66
C LEU A 104 -7.09 -8.89 2.68
N ALA A 105 -7.74 -8.85 1.51
CA ALA A 105 -9.17 -9.10 1.38
C ALA A 105 -9.59 -10.57 1.38
N SER A 106 -8.75 -11.48 0.86
CA SER A 106 -9.13 -12.87 0.63
C SER A 106 -8.02 -13.87 0.99
N ASP A 107 -8.46 -15.05 1.42
CA ASP A 107 -7.64 -16.16 1.90
C ASP A 107 -7.03 -16.96 0.74
N VAL A 108 -5.90 -16.49 0.21
CA VAL A 108 -5.24 -17.11 -0.96
C VAL A 108 -4.00 -17.93 -0.57
N GLY A 109 -3.70 -18.05 0.73
CA GLY A 109 -2.54 -18.81 1.19
C GLY A 109 -2.71 -19.32 2.60
N SER A 110 -2.14 -20.48 2.91
CA SER A 110 -2.29 -21.18 4.20
C SER A 110 -1.90 -20.34 5.42
N TYR A 111 -1.17 -19.24 5.23
CA TYR A 111 -0.72 -18.33 6.27
C TYR A 111 -1.28 -16.91 6.08
N PHE A 112 -2.43 -16.77 5.42
CA PHE A 112 -3.13 -15.52 5.20
C PHE A 112 -3.39 -14.73 6.48
N GLU A 113 -3.89 -15.40 7.52
CA GLU A 113 -4.16 -14.75 8.82
C GLU A 113 -2.88 -14.21 9.47
N VAL A 114 -1.76 -14.92 9.34
CA VAL A 114 -0.46 -14.45 9.86
C VAL A 114 -0.02 -13.15 9.18
N VAL A 115 -0.22 -13.04 7.86
CA VAL A 115 0.08 -11.80 7.11
C VAL A 115 -0.87 -10.68 7.49
N ARG A 116 -2.17 -10.97 7.66
CA ARG A 116 -3.16 -9.98 8.11
C ARG A 116 -2.88 -9.46 9.52
N GLU A 117 -2.58 -10.33 10.46
CA GLU A 117 -2.18 -9.96 11.82
C GLU A 117 -0.95 -9.04 11.79
N ALA A 118 0.02 -9.31 10.92
CA ALA A 118 1.18 -8.44 10.72
C ALA A 118 0.79 -7.04 10.18
N GLN A 119 -0.11 -6.96 9.21
CA GLN A 119 -0.59 -5.70 8.61
C GLN A 119 -1.41 -4.89 9.61
N LEU A 120 -2.37 -5.51 10.29
CA LEU A 120 -3.24 -4.88 11.28
C LEU A 120 -2.46 -4.46 12.54
N GLY A 121 -1.48 -5.26 12.95
CA GLY A 121 -0.61 -5.00 14.11
C GLY A 121 0.64 -4.17 13.80
N THR A 122 0.67 -3.44 12.67
CA THR A 122 1.82 -2.57 12.35
C THR A 122 1.81 -1.33 13.23
N GLU A 123 2.77 -1.25 14.15
CA GLU A 123 2.94 -0.11 15.07
C GLU A 123 4.05 0.81 14.56
N LEU A 124 3.68 1.73 13.64
CA LEU A 124 4.57 2.76 13.14
C LEU A 124 3.85 4.12 13.09
N PRO A 125 4.47 5.22 13.53
CA PRO A 125 3.90 6.55 13.39
C PRO A 125 3.56 6.86 11.93
N ASN A 126 2.46 7.56 11.68
CA ASN A 126 1.99 7.92 10.34
C ASN A 126 1.82 6.72 9.39
N VAL A 127 1.49 5.55 9.93
CA VAL A 127 1.03 4.38 9.17
C VAL A 127 -0.38 4.03 9.64
N VAL A 128 -1.31 3.90 8.69
CA VAL A 128 -2.68 3.41 8.96
C VAL A 128 -2.98 2.21 8.08
N CYS A 129 -3.75 1.26 8.62
CA CYS A 129 -4.16 0.06 7.90
C CYS A 129 -5.66 0.12 7.60
N VAL A 130 -6.02 -0.06 6.33
CA VAL A 130 -7.40 -0.25 5.88
C VAL A 130 -7.66 -1.75 5.78
N ASP A 131 -8.72 -2.25 6.41
CA ASP A 131 -9.07 -3.66 6.29
C ASP A 131 -9.93 -3.92 5.06
N ALA A 132 -9.43 -4.70 4.10
CA ALA A 132 -10.16 -5.08 2.90
C ALA A 132 -10.94 -6.40 3.05
N MET A 133 -10.94 -7.01 4.24
CA MET A 133 -11.73 -8.22 4.51
C MET A 133 -13.20 -8.03 4.14
N GLY A 134 -13.77 -9.02 3.45
CA GLY A 134 -15.16 -9.01 3.02
C GLY A 134 -15.44 -8.18 1.76
N LEU A 135 -14.43 -7.53 1.17
CA LEU A 135 -14.59 -6.96 -0.17
C LEU A 135 -14.70 -8.07 -1.21
N GLU A 136 -15.59 -7.84 -2.17
CA GLU A 136 -15.90 -8.79 -3.24
C GLU A 136 -14.67 -9.11 -4.12
N VAL A 137 -14.37 -10.40 -4.26
CA VAL A 137 -13.42 -10.94 -5.24
C VAL A 137 -14.15 -11.28 -6.55
N LYS A 138 -13.41 -11.38 -7.65
CA LYS A 138 -13.99 -11.74 -8.94
C LYS A 138 -14.55 -13.17 -8.93
N GLU A 139 -15.66 -13.38 -9.64
CA GLU A 139 -16.40 -14.66 -9.67
C GLU A 139 -15.56 -15.89 -10.10
N ASN A 140 -14.46 -15.70 -10.84
CA ASN A 140 -13.57 -16.77 -11.31
C ASN A 140 -12.12 -16.61 -10.84
N ASP A 141 -11.90 -15.77 -9.83
CA ASP A 141 -10.57 -15.36 -9.37
C ASP A 141 -10.68 -15.01 -7.89
N THR A 142 -10.30 -15.98 -7.05
CA THR A 142 -10.37 -15.87 -5.58
C THR A 142 -9.32 -14.92 -5.01
N LEU A 143 -8.44 -14.38 -5.85
CA LEU A 143 -7.32 -13.53 -5.46
C LEU A 143 -7.61 -12.05 -5.70
N HIS A 144 -8.12 -11.68 -6.88
CA HIS A 144 -8.25 -10.27 -7.22
C HIS A 144 -9.65 -9.73 -6.94
N LEU A 145 -9.69 -8.54 -6.33
CA LEU A 145 -10.92 -7.78 -6.09
C LEU A 145 -11.69 -7.51 -7.39
N ALA A 146 -13.01 -7.58 -7.31
CA ALA A 146 -13.93 -7.09 -8.33
C ALA A 146 -13.80 -5.56 -8.51
N THR A 147 -14.26 -5.04 -9.64
CA THR A 147 -14.20 -3.59 -9.91
C THR A 147 -15.00 -2.77 -8.88
N SER A 148 -16.17 -3.27 -8.47
CA SER A 148 -17.00 -2.73 -7.37
C SER A 148 -16.17 -2.59 -6.07
N ALA A 149 -15.50 -3.67 -5.69
CA ALA A 149 -14.62 -3.73 -4.52
C ALA A 149 -13.41 -2.79 -4.64
N GLN A 150 -12.79 -2.66 -5.81
CA GLN A 150 -11.71 -1.69 -6.04
C GLN A 150 -12.19 -0.24 -5.88
N VAL A 151 -13.42 0.07 -6.33
CA VAL A 151 -14.02 1.39 -6.10
C VAL A 151 -14.22 1.63 -4.61
N GLN A 152 -14.75 0.65 -3.87
CA GLN A 152 -14.94 0.73 -2.42
C GLN A 152 -13.61 0.89 -1.68
N LEU A 153 -12.60 0.07 -1.99
CA LEU A 153 -11.27 0.15 -1.40
C LEU A 153 -10.64 1.52 -1.64
N GLY A 154 -10.74 2.08 -2.85
CA GLY A 154 -10.22 3.42 -3.12
C GLY A 154 -10.89 4.51 -2.28
N LYS A 155 -12.19 4.38 -1.97
CA LYS A 155 -12.87 5.30 -1.04
C LYS A 155 -12.38 5.11 0.41
N MET A 156 -12.13 3.87 0.84
CA MET A 156 -11.58 3.55 2.15
C MET A 156 -10.17 4.13 2.33
N LEU A 157 -9.30 3.94 1.32
CA LEU A 157 -7.96 4.53 1.27
C LEU A 157 -8.00 6.05 1.34
N ALA A 158 -8.92 6.69 0.61
CA ALA A 158 -9.08 8.14 0.65
C ALA A 158 -9.51 8.62 2.04
N ASN A 159 -10.51 7.98 2.65
CA ASN A 159 -10.91 8.30 4.02
C ASN A 159 -9.76 8.16 5.03
N ALA A 160 -8.94 7.11 4.91
CA ALA A 160 -7.78 6.90 5.77
C ALA A 160 -6.69 7.96 5.54
N PHE A 161 -6.36 8.26 4.29
CA PHE A 161 -5.42 9.32 3.91
C PHE A 161 -5.85 10.68 4.49
N LEU A 162 -7.13 11.04 4.37
CA LEU A 162 -7.64 12.32 4.86
C LEU A 162 -7.62 12.45 6.40
N ARG A 163 -7.58 11.32 7.13
CA ARG A 163 -7.46 11.31 8.60
C ARG A 163 -6.03 11.42 9.11
N ILE A 164 -5.06 10.91 8.33
CA ILE A 164 -3.65 10.82 8.74
C ILE A 164 -2.76 11.92 8.15
N GLY A 165 -3.15 12.49 7.00
CA GLY A 165 -2.19 13.11 6.07
C GLY A 165 -2.61 14.44 5.46
N ILE A 166 -3.45 15.22 6.15
CA ILE A 166 -3.74 16.62 5.77
C ILE A 166 -3.41 17.55 6.92
#